data_AF-A0A177CST2-F1
#
_entry.id   AF-A0A177CST2-F1
#
_cell.length_a   1.000
_cell.length_b   1.000
_cell.length_c   1.000
_cell.angle_alpha   90.00
_cell.angle_beta   90.00
_cell.angle_gamma   90.00
#
_symmetry.space_group_name_H-M   'P 1'
#
loop_
_entity.id
_entity.type
_entity.pdbx_description
1 polymer ?
#
loop_
_entity_poly.entity_id
_entity_poly.type
_entity_poly.pdbx_seq_one_letter_code
_entity_poly.pdbx_strand_id
1 'polypeptide(L)'
;MCQIEGKVATYERNGEFVATSKSLAVATPAPPLHHLQTATPLPSLLHYVDNDLLRRRAEYDRPPNGQAICSACGKHEFAATIKSTYLPLTCGCWMHYRCFIGNVAYQKPHLRRHPKDCCPACGTQLFIWEGIVALTLAERTNVLMPDVKFTPHEAYADANTGMYVVSDKTQYESDCALISALIQSHFLALFEPAAPESRFADGSPDLTACYYAVLADLDYYGCPRSKWLAFSREKKQDGEVSVGFLLFGMLVALKMRGFLNVYHAAVVETEGWAEFENIREGVQRRILADVRGEGWSWGA
;
A
#
# COMPACT_ATOMS: atom_id res chain seq x y z
N MET A 1 11.00 28.93 9.44
CA MET A 1 10.92 28.08 10.65
C MET A 1 9.61 28.41 11.34
N CYS A 2 8.62 27.54 11.24
CA CYS A 2 7.29 27.74 11.82
C CYS A 2 7.03 26.58 12.79
N GLN A 3 7.04 26.87 14.09
CA GLN A 3 6.62 25.93 15.13
C GLN A 3 5.12 26.11 15.33
N ILE A 4 4.35 25.03 15.19
CA ILE A 4 2.93 24.99 15.51
C ILE A 4 2.79 24.14 16.78
N GLU A 5 2.49 24.79 17.89
CA GLU A 5 2.14 24.17 19.16
C GLU A 5 0.69 23.66 19.11
N GLY A 6 0.50 22.34 19.17
CA GLY A 6 -0.82 21.72 19.32
C GLY A 6 -1.21 21.59 20.79
N LYS A 7 -2.24 22.34 21.23
CA LYS A 7 -2.91 22.13 22.52
C LYS A 7 -3.91 20.97 22.39
N VAL A 8 -3.76 19.95 23.23
CA VAL A 8 -4.71 18.85 23.37
C VAL A 8 -5.79 19.24 24.38
N ALA A 9 -7.06 19.18 23.98
CA ALA A 9 -8.20 19.29 24.88
C ALA A 9 -8.62 17.89 25.36
N THR A 10 -8.58 17.66 26.67
CA THR A 10 -9.11 16.46 27.31
C THR A 10 -10.52 16.71 27.82
N TYR A 11 -11.46 15.83 27.47
CA TYR A 11 -12.85 15.86 27.93
C TYR A 11 -13.03 14.79 29.02
N GLU A 12 -13.25 15.20 30.26
CA GLU A 12 -13.57 14.30 31.39
C GLU A 12 -15.07 13.97 31.39
N ARG A 13 -15.42 12.68 31.54
CA ARG A 13 -16.80 12.21 31.62
C ARG A 13 -17.00 11.39 32.89
N ASN A 14 -17.79 11.96 33.80
CA ASN A 14 -18.63 11.36 34.84
C ASN A 14 -18.03 10.23 35.69
N GLY A 15 -17.61 10.62 36.90
CA GLY A 15 -17.28 9.70 37.97
C GLY A 15 -18.50 8.99 38.55
N GLU A 16 -18.46 7.67 38.52
CA GLU A 16 -19.17 6.79 39.46
C GLU A 16 -18.19 5.69 39.91
N PHE A 17 -17.89 5.66 41.21
CA PHE A 17 -17.08 4.63 41.83
C PHE A 17 -17.99 3.48 42.29
N VAL A 18 -17.90 2.34 41.62
CA VAL A 18 -18.51 1.07 42.08
C VAL A 18 -17.43 0.22 42.74
N ALA A 19 -17.53 0.02 44.05
CA ALA A 19 -16.66 -0.88 44.79
C ALA A 19 -17.03 -2.35 44.48
N THR A 20 -16.14 -3.10 43.85
CA THR A 20 -16.27 -4.55 43.65
C THR A 20 -15.31 -5.31 44.59
N SER A 21 -15.85 -6.28 45.32
CA SER A 21 -15.11 -7.12 46.25
C SER A 21 -14.11 -8.01 45.50
N LYS A 22 -12.81 -7.86 45.81
CA LYS A 22 -11.76 -8.74 45.29
C LYS A 22 -11.81 -10.09 45.99
N SER A 23 -12.19 -11.13 45.25
CA SER A 23 -11.96 -12.53 45.58
C SER A 23 -10.46 -12.84 45.41
N LEU A 24 -9.86 -13.44 46.44
CA LEU A 24 -8.47 -13.93 46.43
C LEU A 24 -8.37 -15.17 45.54
N ALA A 25 -7.94 -14.98 44.30
CA ALA A 25 -7.57 -16.08 43.40
C ALA A 25 -6.19 -16.65 43.78
N VAL A 26 -6.14 -17.97 43.90
CA VAL A 26 -4.92 -18.76 44.12
C VAL A 26 -3.99 -18.58 42.91
N ALA A 27 -2.75 -18.17 43.18
CA ALA A 27 -1.75 -17.88 42.16
C ALA A 27 -1.27 -19.17 41.45
N THR A 28 -1.64 -19.33 40.19
CA THR A 28 -1.06 -20.31 39.27
C THR A 28 0.39 -19.93 38.98
N PRO A 29 1.36 -20.88 38.99
CA PRO A 29 2.75 -20.58 38.67
C PRO A 29 2.87 -19.97 37.28
N ALA A 30 3.56 -18.82 37.21
CA ALA A 30 3.79 -18.11 35.96
C ALA A 30 4.55 -19.01 34.98
N PRO A 31 4.10 -19.11 33.71
CA PRO A 31 4.83 -19.85 32.69
C PRO A 31 6.24 -19.25 32.52
N PRO A 32 7.23 -20.09 32.16
CA PRO A 32 8.61 -19.64 31.99
C PRO A 32 8.66 -18.46 31.02
N LEU A 33 9.36 -17.41 31.42
CA LEU A 33 9.66 -16.24 30.60
C LEU A 33 10.50 -16.71 29.40
N HIS A 34 9.84 -17.08 28.31
CA HIS A 34 10.47 -17.24 27.02
C HIS A 34 11.18 -15.92 26.71
N HIS A 35 12.49 -16.01 26.45
CA HIS A 35 13.31 -14.91 25.96
C HIS A 35 12.49 -14.06 24.98
N LEU A 36 12.34 -12.77 25.30
CA LEU A 36 11.80 -11.75 24.40
C LEU A 36 12.69 -11.69 23.16
N GLN A 37 12.44 -12.59 22.20
CA GLN A 37 12.89 -12.40 20.83
C GLN A 37 12.30 -11.07 20.41
N THR A 38 13.18 -10.08 20.20
CA THR A 38 12.81 -8.81 19.59
C THR A 38 12.11 -9.15 18.29
N ALA A 39 10.78 -8.93 18.25
CA ALA A 39 9.98 -9.26 17.10
C ALA A 39 10.56 -8.52 15.88
N THR A 40 11.09 -9.27 14.92
CA THR A 40 11.51 -8.69 13.65
C THR A 40 10.32 -7.97 13.02
N PRO A 41 10.48 -6.73 12.54
CA PRO A 41 9.40 -5.98 11.92
C PRO A 41 8.85 -6.76 10.72
N LEU A 42 7.53 -6.74 10.55
CA LEU A 42 6.89 -7.42 9.43
C LEU A 42 7.27 -6.73 8.10
N PRO A 43 7.59 -7.50 7.06
CA PRO A 43 7.93 -6.94 5.75
C PRO A 43 6.70 -6.34 5.06
N SER A 44 6.92 -5.50 4.06
CA SER A 44 5.85 -5.11 3.14
C SER A 44 5.39 -6.31 2.30
N LEU A 45 4.15 -6.30 1.79
CA LEU A 45 3.66 -7.38 0.93
C LEU A 45 4.50 -7.54 -0.35
N LEU A 46 5.06 -6.47 -0.93
CA LEU A 46 5.98 -6.60 -2.07
C LEU A 46 7.30 -7.25 -1.66
N HIS A 47 7.91 -6.84 -0.54
CA HIS A 47 9.13 -7.48 -0.02
C HIS A 47 8.88 -8.97 0.21
N TYR A 48 7.76 -9.32 0.86
CA TYR A 48 7.43 -10.70 1.13
C TYR A 48 7.35 -11.54 -0.16
N VAL A 49 6.67 -11.04 -1.19
CA VAL A 49 6.48 -11.76 -2.45
C VAL A 49 7.74 -11.81 -3.31
N ASP A 50 8.39 -10.67 -3.51
CA ASP A 50 9.51 -10.52 -4.44
C ASP A 50 10.88 -10.78 -3.78
N ASN A 51 10.92 -11.06 -2.47
CA ASN A 51 12.14 -11.42 -1.75
C ASN A 51 12.00 -12.72 -0.97
N ASP A 52 11.15 -12.74 0.06
CA ASP A 52 11.12 -13.83 1.03
C ASP A 52 10.66 -15.13 0.39
N LEU A 53 9.63 -15.07 -0.46
CA LEU A 53 9.19 -16.24 -1.22
C LEU A 53 10.26 -16.66 -2.24
N LEU A 54 10.86 -15.70 -2.97
CA LEU A 54 11.87 -16.00 -4.00
C LEU A 54 13.15 -16.63 -3.44
N ARG A 55 13.52 -16.37 -2.18
CA ARG A 55 14.62 -17.06 -1.49
C ARG A 55 14.45 -18.57 -1.46
N ARG A 56 13.20 -19.04 -1.49
CA ARG A 56 12.83 -20.46 -1.42
C ARG A 56 12.48 -21.05 -2.78
N ARG A 57 12.94 -20.42 -3.87
CA ARG A 57 12.64 -20.86 -5.24
C ARG A 57 13.03 -22.32 -5.53
N ALA A 58 14.07 -22.85 -4.88
CA ALA A 58 14.48 -24.25 -5.04
C ALA A 58 13.43 -25.26 -4.51
N GLU A 59 12.54 -24.81 -3.63
CA GLU A 59 11.47 -25.62 -3.04
C GLU A 59 10.15 -25.55 -3.85
N TYR A 60 10.07 -24.67 -4.85
CA TYR A 60 8.82 -24.49 -5.60
C TYR A 60 8.38 -25.79 -6.28
N ASP A 61 7.08 -26.06 -6.23
CA ASP A 61 6.45 -27.27 -6.77
C ASP A 61 7.02 -28.59 -6.17
N ARG A 62 7.54 -28.53 -4.94
CA ARG A 62 8.10 -29.66 -4.19
C ARG A 62 7.65 -29.68 -2.72
N PRO A 63 6.34 -29.80 -2.44
CA PRO A 63 5.86 -29.87 -1.06
C PRO A 63 6.45 -31.10 -0.34
N PRO A 64 6.79 -30.98 0.96
CA PRO A 64 7.42 -32.07 1.72
C PRO A 64 6.53 -33.30 1.87
N ASN A 65 5.20 -33.14 1.71
CA ASN A 65 4.30 -34.25 1.51
C ASN A 65 3.55 -34.06 0.17
N GLY A 66 3.41 -35.13 -0.61
CA GLY A 66 2.67 -35.11 -1.88
C GLY A 66 1.16 -34.94 -1.72
N GLN A 67 0.66 -34.88 -0.48
CA GLN A 67 -0.73 -34.65 -0.13
C GLN A 67 -1.01 -33.19 0.27
N ALA A 68 -0.07 -32.27 0.10
CA ALA A 68 -0.25 -30.89 0.51
C ALA A 68 -1.35 -30.27 -0.35
N ILE A 69 -2.33 -29.66 0.32
CA ILE A 69 -3.47 -29.03 -0.33
C ILE A 69 -3.40 -27.53 -0.11
N CYS A 70 -3.61 -26.78 -1.19
CA CYS A 70 -3.75 -25.34 -1.13
C CYS A 70 -4.97 -24.96 -0.30
N SER A 71 -4.77 -24.25 0.82
CA SER A 71 -5.86 -23.86 1.73
C SER A 71 -6.91 -22.92 1.10
N ALA A 72 -6.57 -22.27 -0.02
CA ALA A 72 -7.46 -21.33 -0.70
C ALA A 72 -8.34 -22.00 -1.77
N CYS A 73 -7.83 -22.98 -2.52
CA CYS A 73 -8.59 -23.64 -3.60
C CYS A 73 -8.95 -25.10 -3.31
N GLY A 74 -8.40 -25.69 -2.26
CA GLY A 74 -8.64 -27.09 -1.90
C GLY A 74 -8.00 -28.10 -2.85
N LYS A 75 -7.02 -27.68 -3.68
CA LYS A 75 -6.38 -28.53 -4.69
C LYS A 75 -4.90 -28.76 -4.43
N HIS A 76 -4.38 -29.87 -4.94
CA HIS A 76 -2.95 -30.20 -4.96
C HIS A 76 -2.16 -29.32 -5.94
N GLU A 77 -0.83 -29.41 -5.88
CA GLU A 77 0.13 -28.58 -6.61
C GLU A 77 -0.20 -28.42 -8.11
N PHE A 78 -0.45 -29.52 -8.83
CA PHE A 78 -0.72 -29.50 -10.27
C PHE A 78 -2.20 -29.46 -10.65
N ALA A 79 -3.10 -29.41 -9.67
CA ALA A 79 -4.54 -29.49 -9.89
C ALA A 79 -5.23 -28.11 -9.95
N ALA A 80 -4.49 -27.01 -9.80
CA ALA A 80 -5.05 -25.66 -9.87
C ALA A 80 -5.79 -25.41 -11.19
N THR A 81 -6.95 -24.75 -11.11
CA THR A 81 -7.76 -24.40 -12.31
C THR A 81 -6.98 -23.53 -13.29
N ILE A 82 -6.15 -22.63 -12.76
CA ILE A 82 -5.22 -21.81 -13.53
C ILE A 82 -3.82 -22.23 -13.07
N LYS A 83 -2.97 -22.61 -14.04
CA LYS A 83 -1.58 -22.98 -13.76
C LYS A 83 -0.90 -21.89 -12.94
N SER A 84 -0.32 -22.29 -11.81
CA SER A 84 0.33 -21.40 -10.86
C SER A 84 1.40 -22.18 -10.14
N THR A 85 2.55 -21.55 -9.91
CA THR A 85 3.59 -22.10 -9.02
C THR A 85 3.01 -22.38 -7.64
N TYR A 86 3.32 -23.54 -7.08
CA TYR A 86 2.99 -23.94 -5.74
C TYR A 86 4.19 -23.67 -4.83
N LEU A 87 4.02 -22.78 -3.85
CA LEU A 87 5.13 -22.25 -3.08
C LEU A 87 4.94 -22.45 -1.57
N PRO A 88 6.04 -22.56 -0.81
CA PRO A 88 5.99 -22.51 0.64
C PRO A 88 5.94 -21.07 1.13
N LEU A 89 5.01 -20.77 2.04
CA LEU A 89 4.98 -19.53 2.81
C LEU A 89 6.04 -19.59 3.93
N THR A 90 6.42 -18.44 4.50
CA THR A 90 7.42 -18.39 5.58
C THR A 90 6.96 -19.10 6.86
N CYS A 91 5.64 -19.23 7.08
CA CYS A 91 5.07 -20.05 8.14
C CYS A 91 5.08 -21.56 7.87
N GLY A 92 5.59 -22.01 6.71
CA GLY A 92 5.68 -23.42 6.31
C GLY A 92 4.44 -23.98 5.62
N CYS A 93 3.31 -23.27 5.61
CA CYS A 93 2.13 -23.66 4.84
C CYS A 93 2.37 -23.50 3.32
N TRP A 94 1.68 -24.29 2.51
CA TRP A 94 1.83 -24.28 1.04
C TRP A 94 0.60 -23.72 0.34
N MET A 95 0.82 -22.94 -0.72
CA MET A 95 -0.27 -22.34 -1.49
C MET A 95 0.15 -22.05 -2.94
N HIS A 96 -0.81 -22.11 -3.87
CA HIS A 96 -0.59 -21.63 -5.23
C HIS A 96 -0.39 -20.12 -5.21
N TYR A 97 0.65 -19.61 -5.88
CA TYR A 97 0.95 -18.18 -5.96
C TYR A 97 -0.27 -17.33 -6.35
N ARG A 98 -1.01 -17.71 -7.40
CA ARG A 98 -2.23 -16.99 -7.81
C ARG A 98 -3.33 -17.04 -6.75
N CYS A 99 -3.43 -18.13 -5.97
CA CYS A 99 -4.36 -18.22 -4.85
C CYS A 99 -3.92 -17.35 -3.68
N PHE A 100 -2.63 -17.24 -3.41
CA PHE A 100 -2.08 -16.30 -2.43
C PHE A 100 -2.41 -14.86 -2.84
N ILE A 101 -2.10 -14.46 -4.09
CA ILE A 101 -2.42 -13.11 -4.58
C ILE A 101 -3.93 -12.86 -4.60
N GLY A 102 -4.71 -13.85 -5.02
CA GLY A 102 -6.17 -13.81 -4.93
C GLY A 102 -6.66 -13.61 -3.51
N ASN A 103 -6.04 -14.25 -2.51
CA ASN A 103 -6.40 -14.08 -1.11
C ASN A 103 -6.02 -12.70 -0.56
N VAL A 104 -4.85 -12.16 -0.88
CA VAL A 104 -4.43 -10.83 -0.38
C VAL A 104 -5.20 -9.70 -1.06
N ALA A 105 -5.56 -9.86 -2.34
CA ALA A 105 -6.39 -8.90 -3.07
C ALA A 105 -7.88 -9.04 -2.66
N TYR A 106 -8.42 -10.26 -2.68
CA TYR A 106 -9.84 -10.49 -2.46
C TYR A 106 -10.17 -10.89 -1.02
N GLN A 107 -10.90 -10.04 -0.33
CA GLN A 107 -11.56 -10.39 0.93
C GLN A 107 -12.95 -10.95 0.62
N LYS A 108 -13.10 -12.27 0.57
CA LYS A 108 -14.42 -12.90 0.65
C LYS A 108 -14.91 -12.81 2.10
N PRO A 109 -15.92 -11.97 2.42
CA PRO A 109 -16.31 -11.72 3.81
C PRO A 109 -16.75 -13.00 4.55
N HIS A 110 -17.35 -13.94 3.82
CA HIS A 110 -17.92 -15.18 4.35
C HIS A 110 -16.92 -16.35 4.44
N LEU A 111 -15.69 -16.22 3.94
CA LEU A 111 -14.72 -17.32 3.93
C LEU A 111 -13.57 -17.14 4.92
N ARG A 112 -13.59 -16.11 5.77
CA ARG A 112 -12.40 -15.77 6.57
C ARG A 112 -12.53 -16.12 8.04
N ARG A 113 -11.58 -16.95 8.47
CA ARG A 113 -11.14 -17.03 9.87
C ARG A 113 -10.02 -16.03 10.18
N HIS A 114 -9.32 -15.49 9.17
CA HIS A 114 -8.09 -14.69 9.36
C HIS A 114 -8.02 -13.39 8.52
N PRO A 115 -7.28 -12.37 9.01
CA PRO A 115 -6.94 -11.12 8.31
C PRO A 115 -6.19 -11.27 6.96
N LYS A 116 -6.01 -10.18 6.19
CA LYS A 116 -5.42 -10.19 4.82
C LYS A 116 -3.92 -10.38 4.80
N ASP A 117 -3.27 -9.95 5.86
CA ASP A 117 -1.86 -10.08 6.18
C ASP A 117 -1.49 -11.41 6.82
N CYS A 118 -2.45 -12.30 7.03
CA CYS A 118 -2.24 -13.59 7.65
C CYS A 118 -2.24 -14.73 6.63
N CYS A 119 -1.52 -15.80 6.97
CA CYS A 119 -1.65 -17.09 6.32
C CYS A 119 -3.10 -17.59 6.44
N PRO A 120 -3.78 -17.92 5.31
CA PRO A 120 -5.16 -18.41 5.37
C PRO A 120 -5.29 -19.80 6.01
N ALA A 121 -4.20 -20.55 6.17
CA ALA A 121 -4.21 -21.90 6.75
C ALA A 121 -4.01 -21.88 8.29
N CYS A 122 -2.98 -21.18 8.78
CA CYS A 122 -2.60 -21.19 10.19
C CYS A 122 -2.81 -19.86 10.93
N GLY A 123 -3.17 -18.78 10.23
CA GLY A 123 -3.41 -17.46 10.83
C GLY A 123 -2.15 -16.66 11.18
N THR A 124 -0.94 -17.21 11.00
CA THR A 124 0.32 -16.47 11.22
C THR A 124 0.37 -15.22 10.34
N GLN A 125 0.66 -14.06 10.93
CA GLN A 125 0.87 -12.81 10.20
C GLN A 125 2.18 -12.89 9.40
N LEU A 126 2.14 -12.53 8.12
CA LEU A 126 3.24 -12.72 7.17
C LEU A 126 3.87 -11.40 6.70
N PHE A 127 3.09 -10.32 6.65
CA PHE A 127 3.51 -9.02 6.10
C PHE A 127 2.59 -7.91 6.59
N ILE A 128 2.85 -6.66 6.20
CA ILE A 128 1.92 -5.52 6.38
C ILE A 128 1.07 -5.38 5.11
N TRP A 129 -0.26 -5.38 5.27
CA TRP A 129 -1.17 -5.22 4.14
C TRP A 129 -1.42 -3.74 3.82
N GLU A 130 -1.12 -3.34 2.59
CA GLU A 130 -1.46 -2.02 2.04
C GLU A 130 -2.22 -2.21 0.72
N GLY A 131 -3.23 -1.38 0.50
CA GLY A 131 -4.11 -1.43 -0.67
C GLY A 131 -3.36 -1.35 -1.99
N ILE A 132 -2.52 -0.33 -2.13
CA ILE A 132 -1.80 -0.07 -3.37
C ILE A 132 -0.76 -1.15 -3.70
N VAL A 133 -0.19 -1.77 -2.68
CA VAL A 133 0.70 -2.93 -2.84
C VAL A 133 -0.08 -4.14 -3.35
N ALA A 134 -1.23 -4.43 -2.73
CA ALA A 134 -2.09 -5.53 -3.16
C ALA A 134 -2.61 -5.31 -4.59
N LEU A 135 -2.98 -4.06 -4.94
CA LEU A 135 -3.38 -3.68 -6.29
C LEU A 135 -2.23 -3.92 -7.29
N THR A 136 -1.01 -3.48 -6.96
CA THR A 136 0.18 -3.69 -7.80
C THR A 136 0.41 -5.17 -8.12
N LEU A 137 0.27 -6.05 -7.13
CA LEU A 137 0.40 -7.50 -7.33
C LEU A 137 -0.77 -8.12 -8.10
N ALA A 138 -2.00 -7.64 -7.84
CA ALA A 138 -3.19 -8.09 -8.55
C ALA A 138 -3.05 -7.80 -10.05
N GLU A 139 -2.65 -6.57 -10.42
CA GLU A 139 -2.37 -6.18 -11.80
C GLU A 139 -1.25 -7.03 -12.43
N ARG A 140 -0.10 -7.19 -11.74
CA ARG A 140 1.02 -8.03 -12.22
C ARG A 140 0.62 -9.49 -12.48
N THR A 141 -0.40 -9.98 -11.79
CA THR A 141 -0.86 -11.37 -11.92
C THR A 141 -2.16 -11.50 -12.69
N ASN A 142 -2.70 -10.42 -13.25
CA ASN A 142 -4.02 -10.40 -13.89
C ASN A 142 -5.09 -11.06 -12.99
N VAL A 143 -5.09 -10.67 -11.71
CA VAL A 143 -6.14 -10.99 -10.75
C VAL A 143 -7.05 -9.77 -10.69
N LEU A 144 -8.33 -9.96 -11.02
CA LEU A 144 -9.29 -8.86 -11.06
C LEU A 144 -9.46 -8.22 -9.70
N MET A 145 -9.51 -6.89 -9.67
CA MET A 145 -9.90 -6.10 -8.51
C MET A 145 -11.39 -6.33 -8.20
N PRO A 146 -11.72 -6.87 -7.01
CA PRO A 146 -13.09 -6.91 -6.53
C PRO A 146 -13.73 -5.52 -6.46
N ASP A 147 -14.96 -5.43 -6.95
CA ASP A 147 -15.80 -4.24 -6.85
C ASP A 147 -16.91 -4.48 -5.82
N VAL A 148 -16.62 -4.23 -4.55
CA VAL A 148 -17.63 -4.32 -3.49
C VAL A 148 -18.56 -3.13 -3.60
N LYS A 149 -19.85 -3.41 -3.78
CA LYS A 149 -20.90 -2.39 -3.77
C LYS A 149 -21.14 -1.91 -2.34
N PHE A 150 -21.19 -0.60 -2.20
CA PHE A 150 -21.50 0.04 -0.93
C PHE A 150 -23.00 -0.07 -0.65
N THR A 151 -23.35 -0.14 0.62
CA THR A 151 -24.74 0.02 1.04
C THR A 151 -25.22 1.45 0.72
N PRO A 152 -26.53 1.70 0.61
CA PRO A 152 -27.04 3.05 0.35
C PRO A 152 -26.57 4.12 1.35
N HIS A 153 -26.25 3.73 2.58
CA HIS A 153 -25.73 4.63 3.62
C HIS A 153 -24.21 4.91 3.51
N GLU A 154 -23.48 4.04 2.83
CA GLU A 154 -22.04 4.19 2.55
C GLU A 154 -21.78 4.90 1.22
N ALA A 155 -22.77 4.95 0.33
CA ALA A 155 -22.69 5.71 -0.92
C ALA A 155 -22.67 7.22 -0.66
N TYR A 156 -21.90 7.98 -1.45
CA TYR A 156 -21.75 9.42 -1.25
C TYR A 156 -21.49 10.16 -2.58
N ALA A 157 -21.81 11.45 -2.61
CA ALA A 157 -21.38 12.34 -3.69
C ALA A 157 -20.03 12.96 -3.30
N ASP A 158 -19.04 12.79 -4.16
CA ASP A 158 -17.70 13.32 -3.95
C ASP A 158 -17.68 14.83 -4.14
N ALA A 159 -17.31 15.58 -3.09
CA ALA A 159 -17.32 17.03 -3.14
C ALA A 159 -16.28 17.62 -4.10
N ASN A 160 -15.17 16.91 -4.34
CA ASN A 160 -14.06 17.43 -5.15
C ASN A 160 -14.21 17.05 -6.63
N THR A 161 -14.75 15.86 -6.92
CA THR A 161 -14.90 15.38 -8.30
C THR A 161 -16.33 15.44 -8.83
N GLY A 162 -17.32 15.63 -7.96
CA GLY A 162 -18.75 15.55 -8.29
C GLY A 162 -19.24 14.13 -8.60
N MET A 163 -18.37 13.12 -8.51
CA MET A 163 -18.72 11.73 -8.83
C MET A 163 -19.58 11.12 -7.73
N TYR A 164 -20.61 10.36 -8.12
CA TYR A 164 -21.38 9.56 -7.16
C TYR A 164 -20.70 8.21 -6.91
N VAL A 165 -20.18 8.02 -5.70
CA VAL A 165 -19.41 6.86 -5.29
C VAL A 165 -20.32 5.83 -4.64
N VAL A 166 -20.41 4.65 -5.25
CA VAL A 166 -21.33 3.56 -4.85
C VAL A 166 -20.63 2.22 -4.67
N SER A 167 -19.31 2.18 -4.87
CA SER A 167 -18.53 0.94 -4.81
C SER A 167 -17.03 1.22 -4.76
N ASP A 168 -16.24 0.18 -4.44
CA ASP A 168 -14.78 0.26 -4.46
C ASP A 168 -14.23 0.81 -5.79
N LYS A 169 -14.79 0.35 -6.92
CA LYS A 169 -14.38 0.78 -8.26
C LYS A 169 -14.64 2.27 -8.46
N THR A 170 -15.86 2.74 -8.19
CA THR A 170 -16.19 4.16 -8.36
C THR A 170 -15.43 5.06 -7.40
N GLN A 171 -15.07 4.56 -6.21
CA GLN A 171 -14.20 5.27 -5.27
C GLN A 171 -12.76 5.38 -5.79
N TYR A 172 -12.21 4.28 -6.33
CA TYR A 172 -10.91 4.28 -7.00
C TYR A 172 -10.87 5.25 -8.19
N GLU A 173 -11.91 5.24 -9.02
CA GLU A 173 -12.05 6.14 -10.17
C GLU A 173 -12.15 7.60 -9.71
N SER A 174 -12.90 7.89 -8.65
CA SER A 174 -12.96 9.25 -8.07
C SER A 174 -11.60 9.73 -7.58
N ASP A 175 -10.86 8.93 -6.82
CA ASP A 175 -9.50 9.30 -6.38
C ASP A 175 -8.56 9.52 -7.58
N CYS A 176 -8.65 8.68 -8.62
CA CYS A 176 -7.89 8.86 -9.84
C CYS A 176 -8.25 10.13 -10.61
N ALA A 177 -9.53 10.51 -10.63
CA ALA A 177 -10.01 11.74 -11.26
C ALA A 177 -9.52 12.97 -10.50
N LEU A 178 -9.55 12.94 -9.16
CA LEU A 178 -9.01 14.01 -8.33
C LEU A 178 -7.51 14.21 -8.57
N ILE A 179 -6.72 13.13 -8.63
CA ILE A 179 -5.28 13.21 -8.94
C ILE A 179 -5.07 13.93 -10.28
N SER A 180 -5.80 13.53 -11.33
CA SER A 180 -5.68 14.18 -12.64
C SER A 180 -6.09 15.65 -12.63
N ALA A 181 -7.17 16.00 -11.92
CA ALA A 181 -7.64 17.38 -11.80
C ALA A 181 -6.62 18.27 -11.08
N LEU A 182 -6.03 17.76 -9.99
CA LEU A 182 -4.99 18.49 -9.24
C LEU A 182 -3.72 18.66 -10.08
N ILE A 183 -3.28 17.64 -10.82
CA ILE A 183 -2.14 17.75 -11.73
C ILE A 183 -2.39 18.88 -12.74
N GLN A 184 -3.57 18.88 -13.38
CA GLN A 184 -3.90 19.91 -14.36
C GLN A 184 -3.95 21.31 -13.72
N SER A 185 -4.62 21.44 -12.57
CA SER A 185 -4.76 22.70 -11.85
C SER A 185 -3.40 23.28 -11.45
N HIS A 186 -2.56 22.50 -10.79
CA HIS A 186 -1.23 22.93 -10.35
C HIS A 186 -0.32 23.23 -11.53
N PHE A 187 -0.37 22.44 -12.61
CA PHE A 187 0.44 22.70 -13.79
C PHE A 187 0.06 24.02 -14.46
N LEU A 188 -1.23 24.31 -14.63
CA LEU A 188 -1.70 25.57 -15.23
C LEU A 188 -1.32 26.79 -14.36
N ALA A 189 -1.34 26.64 -13.03
CA ALA A 189 -0.95 27.70 -12.11
C ALA A 189 0.52 28.12 -12.27
N LEU A 190 1.40 27.27 -12.80
CA LEU A 190 2.81 27.62 -13.09
C LEU A 190 2.97 28.68 -14.18
N PHE A 191 1.92 28.93 -14.97
CA PHE A 191 1.93 29.89 -16.07
C PHE A 191 1.11 31.15 -15.78
N GLU A 192 0.55 31.27 -14.57
CA GLU A 192 -0.18 32.47 -14.17
C GLU A 192 0.79 33.67 -13.99
N PRO A 193 0.35 34.91 -14.22
CA PRO A 193 1.20 36.09 -14.06
C PRO A 193 1.78 36.28 -12.64
N ALA A 194 1.15 35.66 -11.64
CA ALA A 194 1.58 35.70 -10.25
C ALA A 194 2.49 34.51 -9.86
N ALA A 195 2.76 33.59 -10.79
CA ALA A 195 3.62 32.44 -10.53
C ALA A 195 5.06 32.89 -10.23
N PRO A 196 5.77 32.19 -9.34
CA PRO A 196 7.21 32.43 -9.14
C PRO A 196 7.97 32.30 -10.46
N GLU A 197 9.01 33.12 -10.64
CA GLU A 197 9.92 32.98 -11.78
C GLU A 197 10.54 31.58 -11.79
N SER A 198 10.73 31.03 -13.00
CA SER A 198 11.39 29.73 -13.16
C SER A 198 12.81 29.79 -12.59
N ARG A 199 13.19 28.75 -11.85
CA ARG A 199 14.56 28.56 -11.37
C ARG A 199 15.50 27.94 -12.40
N PHE A 200 14.98 27.51 -13.56
CA PHE A 200 15.75 26.83 -14.60
C PHE A 200 16.27 27.80 -15.66
N ALA A 201 17.43 27.48 -16.23
CA ALA A 201 18.08 28.37 -17.20
C ALA A 201 17.33 28.43 -18.53
N ASP A 202 16.63 27.36 -18.89
CA ASP A 202 15.78 27.27 -20.08
C ASP A 202 14.38 27.87 -19.88
N GLY A 203 14.09 28.41 -18.70
CA GLY A 203 12.78 29.00 -18.36
C GLY A 203 11.65 27.98 -18.21
N SER A 204 11.94 26.68 -18.16
CA SER A 204 10.95 25.62 -17.99
C SER A 204 10.23 25.68 -16.63
N PRO A 205 9.01 25.11 -16.49
CA PRO A 205 8.29 25.15 -15.23
C PRO A 205 8.90 24.24 -14.15
N ASP A 206 8.71 24.59 -12.88
CA ASP A 206 9.09 23.75 -11.73
C ASP A 206 8.12 22.58 -11.50
N LEU A 207 8.29 21.53 -12.31
CA LEU A 207 7.51 20.31 -12.24
C LEU A 207 7.69 19.56 -10.91
N THR A 208 8.84 19.73 -10.25
CA THR A 208 9.10 19.17 -8.93
C THR A 208 8.21 19.83 -7.89
N ALA A 209 8.16 21.16 -7.87
CA ALA A 209 7.27 21.90 -6.99
C ALA A 209 5.80 21.54 -7.25
N CYS A 210 5.41 21.44 -8.53
CA CYS A 210 4.08 21.00 -8.94
C CYS A 210 3.74 19.60 -8.41
N TYR A 211 4.66 18.63 -8.53
CA TYR A 211 4.47 17.27 -8.01
C TYR A 211 4.20 17.25 -6.50
N TYR A 212 5.00 17.99 -5.73
CA TYR A 212 4.83 18.07 -4.28
C TYR A 212 3.56 18.85 -3.88
N ALA A 213 3.18 19.88 -4.63
CA ALA A 213 1.93 20.60 -4.41
C ALA A 213 0.71 19.70 -4.61
N VAL A 214 0.71 18.86 -5.66
CA VAL A 214 -0.33 17.84 -5.88
C VAL A 214 -0.40 16.86 -4.70
N LEU A 215 0.74 16.37 -4.21
CA LEU A 215 0.76 15.46 -3.05
C LEU A 215 0.25 16.13 -1.77
N ALA A 216 0.60 17.40 -1.54
CA ALA A 216 0.13 18.16 -0.39
C ALA A 216 -1.39 18.36 -0.42
N ASP A 217 -1.95 18.68 -1.58
CA ASP A 217 -3.40 18.83 -1.75
C ASP A 217 -4.13 17.50 -1.61
N LEU A 218 -3.58 16.41 -2.16
CA LEU A 218 -4.14 15.06 -1.95
C LEU A 218 -4.18 14.71 -0.46
N ASP A 219 -3.14 15.06 0.30
CA ASP A 219 -3.12 14.87 1.76
C ASP A 219 -4.18 15.72 2.46
N TYR A 220 -4.28 17.00 2.09
CA TYR A 220 -5.28 17.94 2.60
C TYR A 220 -6.72 17.44 2.36
N TYR A 221 -6.99 16.87 1.19
CA TYR A 221 -8.29 16.27 0.86
C TYR A 221 -8.50 14.87 1.43
N GLY A 222 -7.59 14.37 2.27
CA GLY A 222 -7.71 13.04 2.89
C GLY A 222 -7.65 11.89 1.88
N CYS A 223 -6.97 12.08 0.75
CA CYS A 223 -6.79 11.05 -0.28
C CYS A 223 -5.48 10.25 -0.07
N PRO A 224 -5.43 8.99 -0.54
CA PRO A 224 -6.54 8.25 -1.15
C PRO A 224 -7.58 7.77 -0.12
N ARG A 225 -8.83 7.72 -0.55
CA ARG A 225 -9.96 7.17 0.21
C ARG A 225 -10.26 5.74 -0.21
N SER A 226 -10.00 5.41 -1.48
CA SER A 226 -10.10 4.08 -2.01
C SER A 226 -9.18 3.14 -1.25
N LYS A 227 -9.75 2.06 -0.71
CA LYS A 227 -8.98 0.99 -0.05
C LYS A 227 -7.93 0.36 -0.96
N TRP A 228 -8.04 0.51 -2.29
CA TRP A 228 -7.12 -0.01 -3.28
C TRP A 228 -5.90 0.88 -3.50
N LEU A 229 -6.00 2.15 -3.14
CA LEU A 229 -4.89 3.09 -3.13
C LEU A 229 -4.36 3.36 -1.72
N ALA A 230 -5.09 2.92 -0.69
CA ALA A 230 -4.71 3.08 0.71
C ALA A 230 -3.32 2.49 1.03
N PHE A 231 -2.64 3.16 1.94
CA PHE A 231 -1.32 2.78 2.47
C PHE A 231 -1.24 3.18 3.94
N SER A 232 -0.26 2.65 4.66
CA SER A 232 -0.01 3.03 6.04
C SER A 232 0.55 4.45 6.10
N ARG A 233 -0.14 5.32 6.85
CA ARG A 233 0.32 6.69 7.14
C ARG A 233 1.24 6.73 8.36
N GLU A 234 1.35 5.62 9.09
CA GLU A 234 2.23 5.52 10.24
C GLU A 234 3.69 5.52 9.79
N LYS A 235 4.50 6.41 10.37
CA LYS A 235 5.95 6.39 10.18
C LYS A 235 6.54 5.23 10.98
N LYS A 236 7.49 4.50 10.38
CA LYS A 236 8.29 3.55 11.15
C LYS A 236 9.11 4.31 12.20
N GLN A 237 9.58 3.62 13.23
CA GLN A 237 10.39 4.22 14.31
C GLN A 237 11.61 4.99 13.78
N ASP A 238 12.17 4.55 12.66
CA ASP A 238 13.35 5.17 12.03
C ASP A 238 13.01 6.34 11.08
N GLY A 239 11.75 6.79 11.08
CA GLY A 239 11.26 7.83 10.17
C GLY A 239 11.06 7.35 8.73
N GLU A 240 11.24 6.06 8.45
CA GLU A 240 10.97 5.48 7.15
C GLU A 240 9.47 5.56 6.80
N VAL A 241 9.21 5.91 5.55
CA VAL A 241 7.88 5.87 4.94
C VAL A 241 7.56 4.45 4.46
N SER A 242 6.28 4.08 4.46
CA SER A 242 5.87 2.78 3.95
C SER A 242 6.11 2.67 2.43
N VAL A 243 6.28 1.43 1.95
CA VAL A 243 6.36 1.19 0.49
C VAL A 243 5.07 1.60 -0.20
N GLY A 244 3.91 1.44 0.46
CA GLY A 244 2.63 1.91 -0.06
C GLY A 244 2.61 3.42 -0.31
N PHE A 245 3.15 4.23 0.60
CA PHE A 245 3.28 5.68 0.39
C PHE A 245 4.15 5.99 -0.84
N LEU A 246 5.28 5.30 -0.98
CA LEU A 246 6.16 5.47 -2.14
C LEU A 246 5.49 5.06 -3.46
N LEU A 247 4.75 3.95 -3.47
CA LEU A 247 3.98 3.50 -4.64
C LEU A 247 2.89 4.50 -5.00
N PHE A 248 2.24 5.13 -4.01
CA PHE A 248 1.23 6.15 -4.26
C PHE A 248 1.87 7.40 -4.88
N GLY A 249 3.00 7.85 -4.33
CA GLY A 249 3.80 8.91 -4.93
C GLY A 249 4.23 8.59 -6.37
N MET A 250 4.62 7.34 -6.64
CA MET A 250 4.96 6.86 -7.99
C MET A 250 3.75 6.89 -8.93
N LEU A 251 2.56 6.48 -8.47
CA LEU A 251 1.33 6.56 -9.26
C LEU A 251 1.02 8.00 -9.69
N VAL A 252 1.13 8.95 -8.76
CA VAL A 252 0.94 10.39 -9.05
C VAL A 252 1.98 10.86 -10.07
N ALA A 253 3.25 10.50 -9.90
CA ALA A 253 4.31 10.85 -10.84
C ALA A 253 4.05 10.27 -12.25
N LEU A 254 3.62 9.01 -12.35
CA LEU A 254 3.28 8.38 -13.63
C LEU A 254 2.07 9.04 -14.31
N LYS A 255 1.05 9.45 -13.54
CA LYS A 255 -0.10 10.21 -14.06
C LYS A 255 0.33 11.58 -14.57
N MET A 256 1.16 12.29 -13.81
CA MET A 256 1.70 13.60 -14.20
C MET A 256 2.55 13.50 -15.47
N ARG A 257 3.45 12.51 -15.53
CA ARG A 257 4.24 12.19 -16.71
C ARG A 257 3.35 11.91 -17.94
N GLY A 258 2.27 11.13 -17.76
CA GLY A 258 1.30 10.84 -18.81
C GLY A 258 0.59 12.10 -19.31
N PHE A 259 0.12 12.94 -18.39
CA PHE A 259 -0.50 14.23 -18.71
C PHE A 259 0.44 15.14 -19.53
N LEU A 260 1.67 15.32 -19.07
CA LEU A 260 2.67 16.16 -19.73
C LEU A 260 3.02 15.65 -21.12
N ASN A 261 3.24 14.34 -21.28
CA ASN A 261 3.54 13.75 -22.59
C ASN A 261 2.39 13.92 -23.61
N VAL A 262 1.13 13.84 -23.15
CA VAL A 262 -0.04 13.91 -24.04
C VAL A 262 -0.39 15.36 -24.40
N TYR A 263 -0.35 16.28 -23.43
CA TYR A 263 -0.89 17.63 -23.60
C TYR A 263 0.17 18.73 -23.67
N HIS A 264 1.38 18.48 -23.18
CA HIS A 264 2.43 19.50 -23.01
C HIS A 264 3.81 18.98 -23.44
N ALA A 265 3.88 18.36 -24.63
CA ALA A 265 5.10 17.74 -25.15
C ALA A 265 6.31 18.70 -25.22
N ALA A 266 6.09 20.02 -25.33
CA ALA A 266 7.16 21.02 -25.32
C ALA A 266 7.95 21.10 -24.00
N VAL A 267 7.39 20.58 -22.90
CA VAL A 267 8.07 20.52 -21.60
C VAL A 267 8.98 19.29 -21.51
N VAL A 268 8.75 18.26 -22.32
CA VAL A 268 9.58 17.06 -22.34
C VAL A 268 10.99 17.45 -22.81
N GLU A 269 12.02 16.89 -22.18
CA GLU A 269 13.45 17.20 -22.43
C GLU A 269 13.95 18.56 -21.89
N THR A 270 13.11 19.35 -21.22
CA THR A 270 13.55 20.55 -20.49
C THR A 270 14.30 20.23 -19.19
N GLU A 271 14.97 21.22 -18.60
CA GLU A 271 15.62 21.09 -17.29
C GLU A 271 14.60 20.70 -16.19
N GLY A 272 13.44 21.35 -16.16
CA GLY A 272 12.36 21.02 -15.23
C GLY A 272 11.83 19.60 -15.38
N TRP A 273 11.78 19.08 -16.62
CA TRP A 273 11.46 17.68 -16.89
C TRP A 273 12.54 16.73 -16.38
N ALA A 274 13.81 17.02 -16.64
CA ALA A 274 14.92 16.20 -16.18
C ALA A 274 14.96 16.10 -14.64
N GLU A 275 14.72 17.21 -13.93
CA GLU A 275 14.65 17.19 -12.47
C GLU A 275 13.46 16.36 -11.95
N PHE A 276 12.29 16.49 -12.57
CA PHE A 276 11.11 15.68 -12.23
C PHE A 276 11.36 14.18 -12.45
N GLU A 277 11.97 13.78 -13.56
CA GLU A 277 12.33 12.39 -13.82
C GLU A 277 13.35 11.87 -12.78
N ASN A 278 14.33 12.68 -12.37
CA ASN A 278 15.26 12.32 -11.30
C ASN A 278 14.56 12.02 -9.97
N ILE A 279 13.50 12.77 -9.62
CA ILE A 279 12.69 12.51 -8.42
C ILE A 279 11.94 11.19 -8.56
N ARG A 280 11.30 10.96 -9.71
CA ARG A 280 10.60 9.70 -10.00
C ARG A 280 11.54 8.51 -9.86
N GLU A 281 12.74 8.58 -10.43
CA GLU A 281 13.77 7.55 -10.29
C GLU A 281 14.26 7.40 -8.85
N GLY A 282 14.35 8.50 -8.09
CA GLY A 282 14.61 8.47 -6.65
C GLY A 282 13.56 7.67 -5.87
N VAL A 283 12.27 7.91 -6.14
CA VAL A 283 11.15 7.14 -5.55
C VAL A 283 11.26 5.67 -5.95
N GLN A 284 11.53 5.37 -7.22
CA GLN A 284 11.70 3.99 -7.71
C GLN A 284 12.84 3.27 -6.98
N ARG A 285 14.00 3.92 -6.82
CA ARG A 285 15.15 3.36 -6.09
C ARG A 285 14.78 3.00 -4.65
N ARG A 286 14.02 3.85 -3.97
CA ARG A 286 13.56 3.60 -2.59
C ARG A 286 12.59 2.42 -2.51
N ILE A 287 11.64 2.32 -3.44
CA ILE A 287 10.75 1.14 -3.55
C ILE A 287 11.58 -0.13 -3.74
N LEU A 288 12.54 -0.11 -4.66
CA LEU A 288 13.39 -1.27 -4.92
C LEU A 288 14.28 -1.63 -3.73
N ALA A 289 14.75 -0.65 -2.95
CA ALA A 289 15.51 -0.89 -1.74
C ALA A 289 14.66 -1.61 -0.68
N ASP A 290 13.43 -1.16 -0.43
CA ASP A 290 12.50 -1.85 0.49
C ASP A 290 12.21 -3.27 0.02
N VAL A 291 11.88 -3.45 -1.26
CA VAL A 291 11.50 -4.75 -1.83
C VAL A 291 12.65 -5.75 -1.85
N ARG A 292 13.89 -5.29 -2.04
CA ARG A 292 15.07 -6.18 -2.05
C ARG A 292 15.56 -6.52 -0.65
N GLY A 293 15.27 -5.68 0.35
CA GLY A 293 15.86 -5.81 1.68
C GLY A 293 17.38 -5.63 1.68
N GLU A 294 17.96 -5.59 2.88
CA GLU A 294 19.41 -5.52 3.05
C GLU A 294 20.09 -6.84 2.64
N GLY A 295 21.23 -6.75 1.94
CA GLY A 295 22.07 -7.91 1.61
C GLY A 295 21.66 -8.74 0.39
N TRP A 296 20.65 -8.31 -0.39
CA TRP A 296 20.28 -9.00 -1.63
C TRP A 296 21.12 -8.54 -2.83
N SER A 297 21.95 -9.43 -3.36
CA SER A 297 22.56 -9.28 -4.70
C SER A 297 21.95 -10.29 -5.65
N TRP A 298 21.56 -9.86 -6.86
CA TRP A 298 21.34 -10.80 -7.96
C TRP A 298 22.71 -11.42 -8.26
N GLY A 299 22.96 -12.63 -7.75
CA GLY A 299 24.06 -13.44 -8.25
C GLY A 299 23.86 -13.54 -9.77
N ALA A 300 24.85 -13.03 -10.51
CA ALA A 300 24.86 -13.02 -11.96
C ALA A 300 24.87 -14.44 -12.54
#